data_AF-A0A1G9BIH2-F1
#
_entry.id   AF-A0A1G9BIH2-F1
#
_cell.length_a   1.000
_cell.length_b   1.000
_cell.length_c   1.000
_cell.angle_alpha   90.00
_cell.angle_beta   90.00
_cell.angle_gamma   90.00
#
_symmetry.space_group_name_H-M   'P 1'
#
loop_
_entity.id
_entity.type
_entity.pdbx_description
1 polymer ?
#
loop_
_entity_poly.entity_id
_entity_poly.type
_entity_poly.pdbx_seq_one_letter_code
_entity_poly.pdbx_strand_id
1 'polypeptide(L)'
;MEGLLPAGLFGDPTAAERDAERLWALREQRMLLRDLRDEVHLAAGSVAAADLGDSWQSAAHRGYAARLGDLAGDLCRAGRQLDDALDAVHASISRLTAP
;
A
#
# COMPACT_ATOMS: atom_id res chain seq x y z
N MET A 1 8.63 48.64 -30.14
CA MET A 1 7.40 48.40 -29.35
C MET A 1 7.31 46.90 -29.13
N GLU A 2 8.15 46.38 -28.24
CA GLU A 2 8.04 44.99 -27.78
C GLU A 2 7.65 45.05 -26.30
N GLY A 3 6.40 44.73 -26.02
CA GLY A 3 5.95 44.45 -24.67
C GLY A 3 6.46 43.07 -24.28
N LEU A 4 7.57 43.00 -23.55
CA LEU A 4 7.89 41.83 -22.75
C LEU A 4 6.75 41.62 -21.75
N LEU A 5 5.93 40.59 -21.98
CA LEU A 5 4.98 40.12 -20.98
C LEU A 5 5.77 39.67 -19.74
N PRO A 6 5.36 40.05 -18.52
CA PRO A 6 6.01 39.57 -17.32
C PRO A 6 5.85 38.05 -17.22
N ALA A 7 6.97 37.33 -17.21
CA ALA A 7 7.01 35.95 -16.78
C ALA A 7 6.46 35.89 -15.33
N GLY A 8 5.24 35.38 -15.18
CA GLY A 8 4.53 35.38 -13.89
C GLY A 8 3.01 35.34 -13.96
N LEU A 9 2.39 35.32 -15.16
CA LEU A 9 0.93 35.25 -15.30
C LEU A 9 0.31 33.90 -14.84
N PHE A 10 1.14 32.88 -14.59
CA PHE A 10 0.79 31.64 -13.91
C PHE A 10 1.68 31.54 -12.67
N GLY A 11 1.27 32.15 -11.56
CA GLY A 11 2.06 32.20 -10.33
C GLY A 11 2.32 30.81 -9.75
N ASP A 12 3.44 30.65 -9.06
CA ASP A 12 3.74 29.44 -8.28
C ASP A 12 2.55 29.09 -7.37
N PRO A 13 2.20 27.80 -7.23
CA PRO A 13 1.06 27.39 -6.44
C PRO A 13 1.23 27.86 -4.99
N THR A 14 0.15 28.44 -4.46
CA THR A 14 0.06 28.88 -3.08
C THR A 14 0.31 27.71 -2.12
N ALA A 15 0.64 28.01 -0.86
CA ALA A 15 0.80 26.96 0.14
C ALA A 15 -0.47 26.10 0.28
N ALA A 16 -1.65 26.73 0.20
CA ALA A 16 -2.94 26.05 0.27
C ALA A 16 -3.18 25.12 -0.93
N GLU A 17 -2.81 25.53 -2.16
CA GLU A 17 -2.92 24.68 -3.34
C GLU A 17 -1.97 23.48 -3.26
N ARG A 18 -0.73 23.69 -2.82
CA ARG A 18 0.24 22.60 -2.59
C ARG A 18 -0.23 21.62 -1.52
N ASP A 19 -0.82 22.11 -0.43
CA ASP A 19 -1.37 21.24 0.62
C ASP A 19 -2.60 20.47 0.13
N ALA A 20 -3.43 21.08 -0.72
CA ALA A 20 -4.57 20.40 -1.34
C ALA A 20 -4.13 19.30 -2.32
N GLU A 21 -3.13 19.55 -3.16
CA GLU A 21 -2.52 18.55 -4.06
C GLU A 21 -1.91 17.40 -3.25
N ARG A 22 -1.15 17.72 -2.20
CA ARG A 22 -0.54 16.72 -1.32
C ARG A 22 -1.60 15.88 -0.61
N LEU A 23 -2.69 16.49 -0.14
CA LEU A 23 -3.80 15.77 0.49
C LEU A 23 -4.51 14.84 -0.51
N TRP A 24 -4.68 15.29 -1.76
CA TRP A 24 -5.25 14.46 -2.82
C TRP A 24 -4.38 13.23 -3.10
N ALA A 25 -3.07 13.43 -3.28
CA ALA A 25 -2.11 12.36 -3.50
C ALA A 25 -2.07 11.35 -2.32
N LEU A 26 -2.13 11.83 -1.08
CA LEU A 26 -2.18 10.94 0.10
C LEU A 26 -3.49 10.13 0.16
N ARG A 27 -4.61 10.69 -0.28
CA ARG A 27 -5.89 9.97 -0.34
C ARG A 27 -5.88 8.89 -1.41
N GLU A 28 -5.28 9.16 -2.57
CA GLU A 28 -5.04 8.18 -3.62
C GLU A 28 -4.11 7.07 -3.12
N GLN A 29 -2.97 7.42 -2.52
CA GLN A 29 -2.04 6.46 -1.95
C GLN A 29 -2.71 5.56 -0.89
N ARG A 30 -3.56 6.13 -0.02
CA ARG A 30 -4.34 5.35 0.95
C ARG A 30 -5.28 4.35 0.28
N MET A 31 -5.93 4.73 -0.81
CA MET A 31 -6.82 3.84 -1.56
C MET A 31 -6.03 2.65 -2.11
N LEU A 32 -4.95 2.93 -2.85
CA LEU A 32 -4.11 1.90 -3.46
C LEU A 32 -3.49 0.95 -2.42
N LEU A 33 -3.04 1.47 -1.28
CA LEU A 33 -2.51 0.65 -0.18
C LEU A 33 -3.57 -0.25 0.45
N ARG A 34 -4.83 0.21 0.56
CA ARG A 34 -5.93 -0.62 1.06
C ARG A 34 -6.25 -1.77 0.10
N ASP A 35 -6.35 -1.47 -1.18
CA ASP A 35 -6.64 -2.48 -2.20
C ASP A 35 -5.53 -3.55 -2.21
N LEU A 36 -4.27 -3.14 -2.19
CA LEU A 36 -3.13 -4.05 -2.11
C LEU A 36 -3.13 -4.88 -0.81
N ARG A 37 -3.45 -4.27 0.34
CA ARG A 37 -3.55 -4.97 1.62
C ARG A 37 -4.62 -6.05 1.57
N ASP A 38 -5.78 -5.73 1.00
CA ASP A 38 -6.90 -6.66 0.92
C ASP A 38 -6.57 -7.84 -0.01
N GLU A 39 -5.89 -7.59 -1.13
CA GLU A 39 -5.38 -8.65 -2.00
C GLU A 39 -4.36 -9.57 -1.28
N VAL A 40 -3.41 -8.99 -0.54
CA VAL A 40 -2.44 -9.76 0.25
C VAL A 40 -3.12 -10.59 1.33
N HIS A 41 -4.14 -10.04 1.98
CA HIS A 41 -4.90 -10.76 3.00
C HIS A 41 -5.70 -11.92 2.40
N LEU A 42 -6.31 -11.73 1.24
CA LEU A 42 -7.01 -12.79 0.49
C LEU A 42 -6.03 -13.90 0.06
N ALA A 43 -4.85 -13.53 -0.43
CA ALA A 43 -3.80 -14.48 -0.79
C ALA A 43 -3.33 -15.27 0.44
N ALA A 44 -3.09 -14.60 1.56
CA ALA A 44 -2.68 -15.24 2.81
C ALA A 44 -3.75 -16.22 3.31
N GLY A 45 -5.02 -15.84 3.29
CA GLY A 45 -6.14 -16.70 3.65
C GLY A 45 -6.23 -17.94 2.76
N SER A 46 -6.04 -17.77 1.45
CA SER A 46 -6.04 -18.88 0.48
C SER A 46 -4.91 -19.86 0.72
N VAL A 47 -3.70 -19.35 1.02
CA VAL A 47 -2.52 -20.16 1.34
C VAL A 47 -2.71 -20.92 2.66
N ALA A 48 -3.28 -20.28 3.68
CA ALA A 48 -3.55 -20.91 4.98
C ALA A 48 -4.65 -21.97 4.92
N ALA A 49 -5.64 -21.80 4.03
CA ALA A 49 -6.74 -22.73 3.83
C ALA A 49 -6.39 -23.94 2.93
N ALA A 50 -5.22 -23.94 2.30
CA ALA A 50 -4.76 -25.04 1.47
C ALA A 50 -4.42 -26.26 2.36
N ASP A 51 -5.43 -27.08 2.63
CA ASP A 51 -5.25 -28.39 3.26
C ASP A 51 -4.55 -29.33 2.27
N LEU A 52 -3.33 -29.74 2.63
CA LEU A 52 -2.56 -30.67 1.81
C LEU A 52 -2.92 -32.14 2.07
N GLY A 53 -3.71 -32.41 3.11
CA GLY A 53 -4.16 -33.75 3.47
C GLY A 53 -3.03 -34.65 3.98
N ASP A 54 -3.24 -35.28 5.14
CA ASP A 54 -2.25 -36.18 5.78
C ASP A 54 -2.01 -37.50 5.01
N SER A 55 -2.79 -37.77 3.97
CA SER A 55 -2.80 -39.05 3.24
C SER A 55 -1.64 -39.23 2.27
N TRP A 56 -0.90 -38.17 1.92
CA TRP A 56 0.21 -38.23 0.96
C TRP A 56 1.50 -37.62 1.56
N GLN A 57 2.29 -38.40 2.29
CA GLN A 57 3.50 -37.92 2.99
C GLN A 57 4.81 -38.13 2.19
N SER A 58 4.80 -37.88 0.88
CA SER A 58 6.01 -38.00 0.06
C SER A 58 7.03 -36.90 0.37
N ALA A 59 8.30 -37.09 -0.01
CA ALA A 59 9.33 -36.05 0.12
C ALA A 59 8.97 -34.78 -0.67
N ALA A 60 8.34 -34.93 -1.85
CA ALA A 60 7.85 -33.82 -2.65
C ALA A 60 6.74 -33.04 -1.93
N HIS A 61 5.83 -33.75 -1.25
CA HIS A 61 4.77 -33.13 -0.47
C HIS A 61 5.33 -32.32 0.71
N ARG A 62 6.26 -32.89 1.49
CA ARG A 62 6.91 -32.13 2.58
C ARG A 62 7.62 -30.88 2.08
N GLY A 63 8.31 -30.97 0.94
CA GLY A 63 8.95 -29.81 0.31
C GLY A 63 7.96 -28.74 -0.14
N TYR A 64 6.80 -29.15 -0.67
CA TYR A 64 5.73 -28.23 -1.03
C TYR A 64 5.10 -27.57 0.20
N ALA A 65 4.78 -28.34 1.25
CA ALA A 65 4.25 -27.81 2.51
C ALA A 65 5.19 -26.79 3.17
N ALA A 66 6.51 -27.04 3.14
CA ALA A 66 7.51 -26.10 3.64
C ALA A 66 7.47 -24.77 2.87
N ARG A 67 7.46 -24.82 1.52
CA ARG A 67 7.37 -23.63 0.68
C ARG A 67 6.06 -22.86 0.89
N LEU A 68 4.97 -23.58 1.12
CA LEU A 68 3.67 -22.98 1.42
C LEU A 68 3.71 -22.24 2.77
N GLY A 69 4.39 -22.81 3.77
CA GLY A 69 4.65 -22.15 5.06
C GLY A 69 5.52 -20.91 4.93
N ASP A 70 6.59 -20.97 4.14
CA ASP A 70 7.45 -19.82 3.85
C ASP A 70 6.65 -18.69 3.19
N LEU A 71 5.86 -19.03 2.16
CA LEU A 71 4.99 -18.08 1.47
C LEU A 71 3.95 -17.45 2.41
N ALA A 72 3.34 -18.24 3.29
CA ALA A 72 2.39 -17.72 4.29
C ALA A 72 3.08 -16.72 5.23
N GLY A 73 4.31 -17.02 5.65
CA GLY A 73 5.13 -16.13 6.47
C GLY A 73 5.46 -14.81 5.77
N ASP A 74 5.82 -14.87 4.49
CA ASP A 74 6.12 -13.69 3.67
C ASP A 74 4.88 -12.83 3.43
N LEU A 75 3.73 -13.43 3.14
CA LEU A 75 2.45 -12.72 2.99
C LEU A 75 2.03 -12.04 4.29
N CYS A 76 2.20 -12.70 5.44
CA CYS A 76 1.93 -12.11 6.74
C CYS A 76 2.84 -10.90 7.03
N ARG A 77 4.12 -10.99 6.66
CA ARG A 77 5.07 -9.87 6.78
C ARG A 77 4.67 -8.71 5.87
N ALA A 78 4.33 -8.98 4.62
CA ALA A 78 3.89 -7.96 3.66
C ALA A 78 2.62 -7.25 4.16
N GLY A 79 1.65 -8.00 4.69
CA GLY A 79 0.44 -7.42 5.29
C GLY A 79 0.74 -6.41 6.40
N ARG A 80 1.63 -6.75 7.33
CA ARG A 80 2.06 -5.82 8.39
C ARG A 80 2.74 -4.57 7.86
N GLN A 81 3.60 -4.71 6.85
CA GLN A 81 4.26 -3.55 6.22
C GLN A 81 3.26 -2.61 5.53
N LEU A 82 2.18 -3.16 4.97
CA LEU A 82 1.10 -2.37 4.37
C LEU A 82 0.26 -1.66 5.44
N ASP A 83 -0.01 -2.32 6.57
CA ASP A 83 -0.68 -1.69 7.71
C ASP A 83 0.15 -0.52 8.28
N ASP A 84 1.46 -0.71 8.49
CA ASP A 84 2.38 0.33 8.93
C ASP A 84 2.40 1.53 7.95
N ALA A 85 2.40 1.25 6.65
CA ALA A 85 2.35 2.28 5.61
C ALA A 85 1.01 3.04 5.62
N LEU A 86 -0.11 2.33 5.80
CA LEU A 86 -1.44 2.94 5.93
C LEU A 86 -1.52 3.87 7.14
N ASP A 87 -0.96 3.46 8.28
CA ASP A 87 -0.91 4.29 9.49
C ASP A 87 -0.06 5.56 9.28
N ALA A 88 1.08 5.44 8.61
CA ALA A 88 1.91 6.59 8.24
C ALA A 88 1.19 7.58 7.30
N VAL A 89 0.41 7.06 6.35
CA VAL A 89 -0.43 7.88 5.45
C VAL A 89 -1.58 8.54 6.22
N HIS A 90 -2.28 7.80 7.08
CA HIS A 90 -3.31 8.37 7.94
C HIS A 90 -2.76 9.50 8.81
N ALA A 91 -1.63 9.30 9.47
CA ALA A 91 -0.99 10.33 10.28
C ALA A 91 -0.60 11.56 9.46
N SER A 92 -0.14 11.37 8.21
CA SER A 92 0.18 12.47 7.30
C SER A 92 -1.04 13.27 6.87
N ILE A 93 -2.15 12.59 6.56
CA ILE A 93 -3.42 13.23 6.26
C ILE A 93 -3.90 14.03 7.48
N SER A 94 -3.91 13.42 8.67
CA SER A 94 -4.35 14.07 9.90
C SER A 94 -3.56 15.35 10.21
N ARG A 95 -2.24 15.37 9.95
CA ARG A 95 -1.41 16.57 10.10
C ARG A 95 -1.78 17.70 9.13
N LEU A 96 -2.16 17.38 7.90
CA LEU A 96 -2.55 18.38 6.89
C LEU A 96 -3.97 18.90 7.07
N THR A 97 -4.84 18.12 7.71
CA THR A 97 -6.24 18.51 7.96
C THR A 97 -6.48 19.05 9.37
N ALA A 98 -5.45 19.12 10.21
CA ALA A 98 -5.54 19.73 11.53
C ALA A 98 -5.72 21.25 11.40
N PRO A 99 -6.62 21.86 12.20
CA PRO A 99 -6.93 23.30 12.15
C PRO A 99 -5.79 24.19 12.64
#